data_AF-A0A1T4YK96-F1
#
_entry.id   AF-A0A1T4YK96-F1
#
_cell.length_a   1.000
_cell.length_b   1.000
_cell.length_c   1.000
_cell.angle_alpha   90.00
_cell.angle_beta   90.00
_cell.angle_gamma   90.00
#
_symmetry.space_group_name_H-M   'P 1'
#
loop_
_entity.id
_entity.type
_entity.pdbx_description
1 polymer ?
#
loop_
_entity_poly.entity_id
_entity_poly.type
_entity_poly.pdbx_seq_one_letter_code
_entity_poly.pdbx_strand_id
1 'polypeptide(L)'
;MNIARQTFFWIFLFLGGAWIVSAVTCRISLPGPEAVGRFSYSFRYTLESYFHEALDDEMIDVVTIEGKAPGRFTVDGWKAPQYQEVSMKWMMFSGASGGETEGACWLDLSNKQIVHGDERLPLEQSTLRSLFGLKAKSEPSDLFLNDLQAKLEAAASGTMPRPQHHTYSFEEPPTRGRLQHFAQGVSVQFPVLVWAGIWLFLVLATVIIKMAHKACYQHPPRSEFNPS
;
A
#
# COMPACT_ATOMS: atom_id res chain seq x y z
N MET A 1 15.19 45.31 -13.10
CA MET A 1 13.99 44.43 -13.04
C MET A 1 13.71 44.12 -11.57
N ASN A 2 12.50 44.36 -11.07
CA ASN A 2 12.15 44.19 -9.65
C ASN A 2 12.32 42.71 -9.24
N ILE A 3 13.05 42.45 -8.16
CA ILE A 3 13.30 41.10 -7.63
C ILE A 3 11.98 40.34 -7.46
N ALA A 4 10.93 41.01 -6.98
CA ALA A 4 9.61 40.42 -6.83
C ALA A 4 9.05 39.90 -8.17
N ARG A 5 9.16 40.69 -9.25
CA ARG A 5 8.67 40.29 -10.59
C ARG A 5 9.42 39.07 -11.13
N GLN A 6 10.72 38.96 -10.85
CA GLN A 6 11.50 37.80 -11.24
C GLN A 6 11.11 36.56 -10.43
N THR A 7 10.91 36.71 -9.12
CA THR A 7 10.45 35.61 -8.24
C THR A 7 9.07 35.09 -8.67
N PHE A 8 8.11 35.98 -8.94
CA PHE A 8 6.78 35.59 -9.41
C PHE A 8 6.83 34.84 -10.74
N PHE A 9 7.66 35.27 -11.68
CA PHE A 9 7.85 34.57 -12.95
C PHE A 9 8.32 33.12 -12.75
N TRP A 10 9.32 32.91 -11.88
CA TRP A 10 9.83 31.58 -11.61
C TRP A 10 8.82 30.66 -10.91
N ILE A 11 8.07 31.20 -9.94
CA ILE A 11 6.98 30.45 -9.28
C ILE A 11 5.91 30.05 -10.28
N PHE A 12 5.48 30.97 -11.14
CA PHE A 12 4.45 30.67 -12.15
C PHE A 12 4.92 29.61 -13.13
N LEU A 13 6.18 29.69 -13.59
CA LEU A 13 6.77 28.70 -14.48
C LEU A 13 6.90 27.32 -13.81
N PHE A 14 7.22 27.29 -12.51
CA PHE A 14 7.25 26.04 -11.74
C PHE A 14 5.87 25.40 -11.66
N LEU A 15 4.87 26.14 -11.18
CA LEU A 15 3.51 25.64 -10.96
C LEU A 15 2.85 25.24 -12.29
N GLY A 16 3.01 26.06 -13.33
CA GLY A 16 2.49 25.77 -14.67
C GLY A 16 3.13 24.51 -15.27
N GLY A 17 4.46 24.37 -15.17
CA GLY A 17 5.16 23.18 -15.65
C GLY A 17 4.81 21.93 -14.85
N ALA A 18 4.69 22.03 -13.53
CA ALA A 18 4.29 20.91 -12.67
C ALA A 18 2.87 20.43 -13.01
N TRP A 19 1.96 21.38 -13.27
CA TRP A 19 0.60 21.07 -13.70
C TRP A 19 0.56 20.37 -15.07
N ILE A 20 1.33 20.85 -16.05
CA ILE A 20 1.42 20.24 -17.39
C ILE A 20 1.99 18.82 -17.29
N VAL A 21 3.12 18.65 -16.57
CA VAL A 21 3.75 17.34 -16.39
C VAL A 21 2.78 16.37 -15.73
N SER A 22 2.11 16.78 -14.65
CA SER A 22 1.09 15.97 -13.99
C SER A 22 -0.10 15.64 -14.90
N ALA A 23 -0.59 16.58 -15.70
CA ALA A 23 -1.71 16.35 -16.60
C ALA A 23 -1.36 15.37 -17.73
N VAL A 24 -0.14 15.45 -18.26
CA VAL A 24 0.37 14.54 -19.29
C VAL A 24 0.59 13.14 -18.70
N THR A 25 1.20 13.03 -17.52
CA THR A 25 1.51 11.73 -16.90
C THR A 25 0.28 11.04 -16.33
N CYS A 26 -0.74 11.79 -15.89
CA CYS A 26 -2.03 11.19 -15.51
C CYS A 26 -2.79 10.60 -16.70
N ARG A 27 -2.59 11.11 -17.93
CA ARG A 27 -3.27 10.60 -19.13
C ARG A 27 -2.53 9.44 -19.79
N ILE A 28 -1.21 9.44 -19.72
CA ILE A 28 -0.39 8.32 -20.16
C ILE A 28 -0.34 7.36 -18.97
N SER A 29 -1.36 6.51 -18.83
CA SER A 29 -1.33 5.36 -17.93
C SER A 29 -0.25 4.38 -18.37
N LEU A 30 1.02 4.77 -18.19
CA LEU A 30 2.12 3.82 -18.15
C LEU A 30 1.78 2.85 -17.01
N PRO A 31 1.82 1.53 -17.25
CA PRO A 31 1.70 0.57 -16.17
C PRO A 31 2.85 0.82 -15.19
N GLY A 32 2.52 1.50 -14.10
CA GLY A 32 3.41 1.89 -13.03
C GLY A 32 3.74 3.39 -13.04
N PRO A 33 3.43 4.07 -11.94
CA PRO A 33 4.41 4.98 -11.41
C PRO A 33 4.69 4.63 -9.95
N GLU A 34 5.96 4.39 -9.68
CA GLU A 34 6.61 4.55 -8.38
C GLU A 34 6.14 5.90 -7.79
N ALA A 35 5.12 5.81 -6.94
CA ALA A 35 4.55 6.97 -6.29
C ALA A 35 5.28 7.15 -4.97
N VAL A 36 6.06 8.23 -4.87
CA VAL A 36 6.82 8.56 -3.67
C VAL A 36 5.90 9.36 -2.76
N GLY A 37 5.64 8.86 -1.56
CA GLY A 37 4.65 9.50 -0.70
C GLY A 37 4.45 8.81 0.63
N ARG A 38 3.49 9.35 1.40
CA ARG A 38 3.04 8.75 2.66
C ARG A 38 1.71 8.05 2.43
N PHE A 39 1.69 6.74 2.68
CA PHE A 39 0.53 5.89 2.46
C PHE A 39 0.18 5.08 3.70
N SER A 40 -1.09 5.08 4.07
CA SER A 40 -1.72 4.09 4.95
C SER A 40 -2.39 3.01 4.11
N TYR A 41 -2.46 1.80 4.64
CA TYR A 41 -3.02 0.66 3.93
C TYR A 41 -4.07 -0.03 4.77
N SER A 42 -5.04 -0.60 4.10
CA SER A 42 -6.02 -1.48 4.71
C SER A 42 -6.42 -2.57 3.76
N PHE A 43 -6.61 -3.77 4.25
CA PHE A 43 -7.22 -4.84 3.48
C PHE A 43 -8.38 -5.48 4.23
N ARG A 44 -9.28 -6.05 3.44
CA ARG A 44 -10.32 -6.99 3.89
C ARG A 44 -10.23 -8.21 2.99
N TYR A 45 -10.06 -9.36 3.61
CA TYR A 45 -10.13 -10.65 2.96
C TYR A 45 -11.34 -11.41 3.47
N THR A 46 -12.15 -11.94 2.57
CA THR A 46 -13.29 -12.79 2.90
C THR A 46 -13.10 -14.13 2.21
N LEU A 47 -13.09 -15.21 2.99
CA LEU A 47 -12.98 -16.59 2.54
C LEU A 47 -14.32 -17.27 2.79
N GLU A 48 -14.84 -17.94 1.77
CA GLU A 48 -16.11 -18.66 1.77
C GLU A 48 -15.81 -20.13 1.46
N SER A 49 -16.26 -21.05 2.31
CA SER A 49 -16.13 -22.50 2.07
C SER A 49 -17.47 -23.22 2.13
N TYR A 50 -17.56 -24.26 1.31
CA TYR A 50 -18.74 -25.12 1.17
C TYR A 50 -18.39 -26.54 1.64
N PHE A 51 -18.01 -26.70 2.92
CA PHE A 51 -17.62 -28.02 3.42
C PHE A 51 -18.78 -29.02 3.47
N HIS A 52 -20.02 -28.55 3.30
CA HIS A 52 -21.22 -29.36 3.44
C HIS A 52 -21.90 -29.50 2.08
N GLU A 53 -21.54 -30.54 1.34
CA GLU A 53 -22.21 -30.92 0.09
C GLU A 53 -23.69 -31.32 0.29
N ALA A 54 -24.17 -31.38 1.53
CA ALA A 54 -25.46 -31.98 1.91
C ALA A 54 -26.48 -31.01 2.55
N LEU A 55 -26.12 -29.73 2.74
CA LEU A 55 -27.06 -28.71 3.20
C LEU A 55 -27.41 -27.83 2.00
N ASP A 56 -28.68 -27.48 1.84
CA ASP A 56 -29.15 -26.54 0.82
C ASP A 56 -28.20 -25.33 0.73
N ASP A 57 -28.05 -24.73 -0.47
CA ASP A 57 -27.13 -23.64 -0.88
C ASP A 57 -27.04 -22.39 0.04
N GLU A 58 -27.71 -22.38 1.19
CA GLU A 58 -27.80 -21.29 2.16
C GLU A 58 -26.73 -21.30 3.27
N MET A 59 -26.08 -22.42 3.55
CA MET A 59 -25.12 -22.52 4.68
C MET A 59 -23.65 -22.45 4.23
N ILE A 60 -23.11 -21.23 4.16
CA ILE A 60 -21.73 -20.95 3.74
C ILE A 60 -20.88 -20.61 4.96
N ASP A 61 -19.77 -21.31 5.14
CA ASP A 61 -18.76 -20.95 6.13
C ASP A 61 -18.02 -19.70 5.67
N VAL A 62 -17.95 -18.68 6.53
CA VAL A 62 -17.33 -17.40 6.18
C VAL A 62 -16.27 -17.02 7.19
N VAL A 63 -15.06 -16.72 6.71
CA VAL A 63 -13.99 -16.09 7.49
C VAL A 63 -13.64 -14.74 6.88
N THR A 64 -13.71 -13.68 7.69
CA THR A 64 -13.28 -12.34 7.31
C THR A 64 -12.06 -11.91 8.10
N ILE A 65 -11.00 -11.49 7.40
CA ILE A 65 -9.76 -10.96 7.96
C ILE A 65 -9.63 -9.50 7.54
N GLU A 66 -9.40 -8.61 8.48
CA GLU A 66 -9.16 -7.20 8.21
C GLU A 66 -7.84 -6.76 8.83
N GLY A 67 -7.00 -6.11 8.04
CA GLY A 67 -5.74 -5.55 8.51
C GLY A 67 -5.63 -4.07 8.17
N LYS A 68 -4.96 -3.32 9.05
CA LYS A 68 -4.60 -1.92 8.82
C LYS A 68 -3.12 -1.74 9.09
N ALA A 69 -2.45 -0.97 8.24
CA ALA A 69 -1.07 -0.58 8.45
C ALA A 69 -0.98 0.95 8.52
N PRO A 70 -0.25 1.50 9.52
CA PRO A 70 -0.15 2.94 9.70
C PRO A 70 0.54 3.61 8.52
N GLY A 71 0.28 4.91 8.38
CA GLY A 71 0.81 5.74 7.30
C GLY A 71 2.33 5.80 7.31
N ARG A 72 2.99 5.17 6.33
CA ARG A 72 4.45 5.15 6.17
C ARG A 72 4.89 5.84 4.88
N PHE A 73 6.10 6.39 4.88
CA PHE A 73 6.72 6.88 3.66
C PHE A 73 7.23 5.69 2.83
N THR A 74 6.95 5.68 1.52
CA THR A 74 7.45 4.68 0.58
C THR A 74 7.70 5.32 -0.78
N VAL A 75 8.67 4.76 -1.50
CA VAL A 75 8.93 5.08 -2.92
C VAL A 75 8.04 4.26 -3.86
N ASP A 76 7.44 3.19 -3.33
CA ASP A 76 6.50 2.32 -4.03
C ASP A 76 5.21 2.21 -3.21
N GLY A 77 4.25 3.10 -3.52
CA GLY A 77 2.92 3.10 -2.91
C GLY A 77 2.09 1.85 -3.24
N TRP A 78 2.49 1.05 -4.25
CA TRP A 78 1.75 -0.12 -4.74
C TRP A 78 2.20 -1.41 -4.07
N LYS A 79 3.33 -1.39 -3.36
CA LYS A 79 3.77 -2.53 -2.56
C LYS A 79 2.98 -2.62 -1.25
N ALA A 80 2.38 -3.78 -1.02
CA ALA A 80 1.72 -4.11 0.24
C ALA A 80 2.69 -3.91 1.43
N PRO A 81 2.25 -3.32 2.54
CA PRO A 81 3.04 -3.34 3.77
C PRO A 81 2.99 -4.71 4.42
N GLN A 82 3.93 -4.92 5.33
CA GLN A 82 3.81 -5.97 6.32
C GLN A 82 2.75 -5.54 7.33
N TYR A 83 1.76 -6.38 7.54
CA TYR A 83 0.73 -6.16 8.54
C TYR A 83 1.16 -6.84 9.83
N GLN A 84 1.19 -6.08 10.91
CA GLN A 84 1.60 -6.60 12.23
C GLN A 84 0.44 -7.24 12.96
N GLU A 85 -0.75 -6.64 12.83
CA GLU A 85 -1.96 -7.07 13.50
C GLU A 85 -3.12 -7.10 12.51
N VAL A 86 -3.96 -8.12 12.63
CA VAL A 86 -5.21 -8.24 11.86
C VAL A 86 -6.34 -8.71 12.77
N SER A 87 -7.57 -8.27 12.52
CA SER A 87 -8.75 -8.83 13.16
C SER A 87 -9.33 -9.93 12.29
N MET A 88 -9.67 -11.08 12.89
CA MET A 88 -10.35 -12.18 12.23
C MET A 88 -11.73 -12.38 12.85
N LYS A 89 -12.73 -12.56 12.01
CA LYS A 89 -14.11 -12.92 12.38
C LYS A 89 -14.53 -14.13 11.57
N TRP A 90 -15.30 -15.02 12.17
CA TRP A 90 -15.79 -16.21 11.48
C TRP A 90 -17.22 -16.57 11.87
N MET A 91 -17.85 -17.28 10.96
CA MET A 91 -19.12 -17.98 11.14
C MET A 91 -18.98 -19.29 10.39
N MET A 92 -18.97 -20.41 11.12
CA MET A 92 -18.84 -21.75 10.56
C MET A 92 -20.02 -22.60 10.98
N PHE A 93 -20.59 -23.35 10.05
CA PHE A 93 -21.66 -24.30 10.26
C PHE A 93 -21.05 -25.69 10.39
N SER A 94 -21.33 -26.41 11.47
CA SER A 94 -20.83 -27.80 11.64
C SER A 94 -21.87 -28.82 11.17
N GLY A 95 -21.70 -29.36 9.96
CA GLY A 95 -22.66 -30.28 9.31
C GLY A 95 -23.00 -31.56 10.06
N ALA A 96 -22.22 -31.97 11.07
CA ALA A 96 -22.46 -33.19 11.84
C ALA A 96 -23.02 -32.97 13.26
N SER A 97 -23.18 -31.72 13.71
CA SER A 97 -23.70 -31.38 15.05
C SER A 97 -24.81 -30.33 15.04
N GLY A 98 -25.10 -29.72 13.88
CA GLY A 98 -26.09 -28.65 13.75
C GLY A 98 -25.72 -27.38 14.54
N GLY A 99 -24.48 -27.29 15.03
CA GLY A 99 -23.99 -26.15 15.79
C GLY A 99 -23.33 -25.14 14.86
N GLU A 100 -23.81 -23.91 14.93
CA GLU A 100 -23.13 -22.73 14.41
C GLU A 100 -22.01 -22.34 15.39
N THR A 101 -20.83 -22.05 14.85
CA THR A 101 -19.72 -21.48 15.61
C THR A 101 -19.39 -20.11 15.05
N GLU A 102 -19.64 -19.08 15.83
CA GLU A 102 -19.24 -17.71 15.51
C GLU A 102 -18.16 -17.25 16.47
N GLY A 103 -17.31 -16.33 16.00
CA GLY A 103 -16.35 -15.71 16.88
C GLY A 103 -15.51 -14.64 16.22
N ALA A 104 -14.68 -14.01 17.06
CA ALA A 104 -13.76 -12.98 16.65
C ALA A 104 -12.49 -13.03 17.49
N CYS A 105 -11.34 -12.77 16.87
CA CYS A 105 -10.07 -12.65 17.57
C CYS A 105 -9.16 -11.64 16.88
N TRP A 106 -8.12 -11.22 17.59
CA TRP A 106 -7.00 -10.48 17.00
C TRP A 106 -5.86 -11.45 16.71
N LEU A 107 -5.14 -11.23 15.62
CA LEU A 107 -3.97 -12.00 15.25
C LEU A 107 -2.76 -11.05 15.27
N ASP A 108 -1.77 -11.39 16.08
CA ASP A 108 -0.44 -10.78 16.05
C ASP A 108 0.40 -11.57 15.04
N LEU A 109 0.48 -11.05 13.81
CA LEU A 109 1.22 -11.67 12.72
C LEU A 109 2.74 -11.57 12.91
N SER A 110 3.21 -10.61 13.71
CA SER A 110 4.64 -10.43 13.97
C SER A 110 5.16 -11.56 14.86
N ASN A 111 4.37 -11.92 15.87
CA ASN A 111 4.69 -13.00 16.81
C ASN A 111 4.05 -14.34 16.43
N LYS A 112 3.26 -14.40 15.35
CA LYS A 112 2.47 -15.57 14.92
C LYS A 112 1.56 -16.09 16.04
N GLN A 113 0.77 -15.20 16.64
CA GLN A 113 -0.12 -15.50 17.76
C GLN A 113 -1.58 -15.12 17.47
N ILE A 114 -2.50 -15.90 18.03
CA ILE A 114 -3.92 -15.57 18.17
C ILE A 114 -4.10 -14.96 19.56
N VAL A 115 -4.65 -13.76 19.61
CA VAL A 115 -4.97 -13.01 20.84
C VAL A 115 -6.48 -13.03 21.03
N HIS A 116 -6.92 -13.70 22.09
CA HIS A 116 -8.33 -13.84 22.44
C HIS A 116 -8.52 -13.57 23.94
N GLY A 117 -8.97 -12.35 24.27
CA GLY A 117 -8.97 -11.88 25.65
C GLY A 117 -7.54 -11.80 26.20
N ASP A 118 -7.31 -12.44 27.36
CA ASP A 118 -5.98 -12.54 27.99
C ASP A 118 -5.15 -13.73 27.47
N GLU A 119 -5.76 -14.60 26.64
CA GLU A 119 -5.10 -15.78 26.11
C GLU A 119 -4.32 -15.46 24.83
N ARG A 120 -3.12 -16.04 24.74
CA ARG A 120 -2.27 -16.00 23.56
C ARG A 120 -1.96 -17.41 23.10
N LEU A 121 -2.45 -17.77 21.93
CA LEU A 121 -2.29 -19.10 21.35
C LEU A 121 -1.39 -19.02 20.10
N PRO A 122 -0.64 -20.08 19.75
CA PRO A 122 0.15 -20.08 18.52
C PRO A 122 -0.77 -20.06 17.28
N LEU A 123 -0.40 -19.28 16.27
CA LEU A 123 -1.09 -19.22 14.97
C LEU A 123 -0.68 -20.43 14.10
N GLU A 124 -1.18 -21.60 14.47
CA GLU A 124 -0.94 -22.87 13.81
C GLU A 124 -2.27 -23.54 13.39
N GLN A 125 -2.19 -24.52 12.48
CA GLN A 125 -3.39 -25.19 11.96
C GLN A 125 -4.20 -25.89 13.04
N SER A 126 -3.54 -26.50 14.02
CA SER A 126 -4.19 -27.17 15.15
C SER A 126 -5.04 -26.18 15.96
N THR A 127 -4.50 -25.00 16.27
CA THR A 127 -5.21 -23.94 16.98
C THR A 127 -6.36 -23.40 16.14
N LEU A 128 -6.14 -23.09 14.86
CA LEU A 128 -7.19 -22.60 13.96
C LEU A 128 -8.32 -23.63 13.79
N ARG A 129 -7.97 -24.91 13.64
CA ARG A 129 -8.94 -26.01 13.57
C ARG A 129 -9.81 -26.08 14.81
N SER A 130 -9.19 -25.99 16.00
CA SER A 130 -9.92 -25.97 17.27
C SER A 130 -10.82 -24.73 17.40
N LEU A 131 -10.33 -23.57 16.98
CA LEU A 131 -11.03 -22.29 17.07
C LEU A 131 -12.26 -22.23 16.16
N PHE A 132 -12.18 -22.85 14.97
CA PHE A 132 -13.31 -22.99 14.05
C PHE A 132 -14.22 -24.18 14.34
N GLY A 133 -13.99 -24.95 15.42
CA GLY A 133 -14.78 -26.13 15.75
C GLY A 133 -14.74 -27.22 14.67
N LEU A 134 -13.71 -27.22 13.82
CA LEU A 134 -13.56 -28.18 12.73
C LEU A 134 -13.19 -29.55 13.31
N LYS A 135 -13.95 -30.59 12.95
CA LYS A 135 -13.70 -31.98 13.37
C LYS A 135 -12.40 -32.52 12.73
N ALA A 136 -12.11 -33.80 12.94
CA ALA A 136 -10.90 -34.50 12.49
C ALA A 136 -10.45 -34.12 11.07
N LYS A 137 -9.14 -34.23 10.81
CA LYS A 137 -8.52 -33.88 9.52
C LYS A 137 -9.33 -34.43 8.35
N SER A 138 -9.90 -33.53 7.57
CA SER A 138 -10.53 -33.81 6.28
C SER A 138 -9.86 -32.96 5.23
N GLU A 139 -9.71 -33.51 4.02
CA GLU A 139 -9.05 -32.83 2.91
C GLU A 139 -9.61 -31.41 2.64
N PRO A 140 -10.94 -31.17 2.60
CA PRO A 140 -11.47 -29.81 2.41
C PRO A 140 -11.09 -28.84 3.54
N SER A 141 -11.18 -29.29 4.79
CA SER A 141 -10.84 -28.46 5.95
C SER A 141 -9.35 -28.13 6.01
N ASP A 142 -8.48 -29.08 5.64
CA ASP A 142 -7.04 -28.87 5.57
C ASP A 142 -6.69 -27.88 4.45
N LEU A 143 -7.31 -28.00 3.27
CA LEU A 143 -7.11 -27.05 2.16
C LEU A 143 -7.53 -25.62 2.51
N PHE A 144 -8.67 -25.45 3.19
CA PHE A 144 -9.10 -24.14 3.68
C PHE A 144 -8.13 -23.54 4.70
N LEU A 145 -7.69 -24.33 5.67
CA LEU A 145 -6.73 -23.86 6.68
C LEU A 145 -5.38 -23.52 6.04
N ASN A 146 -4.95 -24.28 5.03
CA ASN A 146 -3.76 -23.99 4.24
C ASN A 146 -3.89 -22.65 3.50
N ASP A 147 -5.02 -22.41 2.81
CA ASP A 147 -5.23 -21.14 2.09
C ASP A 147 -5.29 -19.98 3.09
N LEU A 148 -6.06 -20.10 4.17
CA LEU A 148 -6.12 -19.10 5.24
C LEU A 148 -4.73 -18.75 5.77
N GLN A 149 -3.91 -19.76 6.09
CA GLN A 149 -2.53 -19.54 6.53
C GLN A 149 -1.68 -18.84 5.47
N ALA A 150 -1.77 -19.25 4.21
CA ALA A 150 -1.03 -18.63 3.12
C ALA A 150 -1.39 -17.13 2.97
N LYS A 151 -2.67 -16.76 3.16
CA LYS A 151 -3.09 -15.34 3.14
C LYS A 151 -2.56 -14.58 4.35
N LEU A 152 -2.58 -15.17 5.54
CA LEU A 152 -2.01 -14.57 6.75
C LEU A 152 -0.50 -14.38 6.62
N GLU A 153 0.21 -15.35 6.05
CA GLU A 153 1.64 -15.24 5.75
C GLU A 153 1.92 -14.19 4.67
N ALA A 154 1.07 -14.08 3.65
CA ALA A 154 1.18 -13.04 2.64
C ALA A 154 1.00 -11.64 3.24
N ALA A 155 0.05 -11.49 4.17
CA ALA A 155 -0.17 -10.25 4.92
C ALA A 155 1.04 -9.92 5.83
N ALA A 156 1.56 -10.91 6.56
CA ALA A 156 2.72 -10.75 7.45
C ALA A 156 3.99 -10.37 6.68
N SER A 157 4.21 -10.99 5.52
CA SER A 157 5.41 -10.78 4.69
C SER A 157 5.32 -9.57 3.76
N GLY A 158 4.12 -8.98 3.60
CA GLY A 158 3.88 -7.90 2.64
C GLY A 158 3.93 -8.35 1.18
N THR A 159 3.62 -9.62 0.93
CA THR A 159 3.56 -10.24 -0.41
C THR A 159 2.13 -10.35 -0.95
N MET A 160 1.15 -9.76 -0.25
CA MET A 160 -0.21 -9.65 -0.76
C MET A 160 -0.26 -8.95 -2.13
N PRO A 161 -1.28 -9.25 -2.96
CA PRO A 161 -1.55 -8.52 -4.18
C PRO A 161 -1.55 -7.01 -3.95
N ARG A 162 -1.10 -6.27 -4.96
CA ARG A 162 -1.03 -4.80 -4.89
C ARG A 162 -2.37 -4.17 -4.48
N PRO A 163 -2.38 -3.04 -3.77
CA PRO A 163 -3.60 -2.30 -3.54
C PRO A 163 -4.20 -1.83 -4.88
N GLN A 164 -5.52 -1.95 -5.02
CA GLN A 164 -6.24 -1.48 -6.20
C GLN A 164 -7.70 -1.20 -5.85
N HIS A 165 -8.37 -0.40 -6.68
CA HIS A 165 -9.77 -0.02 -6.47
C HIS A 165 -10.77 -1.17 -6.66
N HIS A 166 -10.37 -2.25 -7.32
CA HIS A 166 -11.23 -3.40 -7.61
C HIS A 166 -10.91 -4.59 -6.71
N THR A 167 -11.96 -5.34 -6.35
CA THR A 167 -11.82 -6.59 -5.59
C THR A 167 -11.09 -7.64 -6.42
N TYR A 168 -10.15 -8.38 -5.81
CA TYR A 168 -9.65 -9.64 -6.36
C TYR A 168 -10.60 -10.76 -5.97
N SER A 169 -11.10 -11.51 -6.95
CA SER A 169 -11.88 -12.71 -6.71
C SER A 169 -10.99 -13.95 -6.84
N PHE A 170 -11.17 -14.91 -5.94
CA PHE A 170 -10.57 -16.24 -6.01
C PHE A 170 -11.73 -17.22 -6.16
N GLU A 171 -11.83 -17.88 -7.32
CA GLU A 171 -12.96 -18.77 -7.64
C GLU A 171 -12.58 -20.25 -7.67
N GLU A 172 -11.29 -20.57 -7.54
CA GLU A 172 -10.80 -21.95 -7.61
C GLU A 172 -11.14 -22.73 -6.33
N PRO A 173 -11.80 -23.90 -6.45
CA PRO A 173 -12.11 -24.76 -5.30
C PRO A 173 -10.86 -25.18 -4.52
N PRO A 174 -10.99 -25.46 -3.20
CA PRO A 174 -12.24 -25.61 -2.45
C PRO A 174 -12.73 -24.31 -1.78
N THR A 175 -12.03 -23.19 -1.95
CA THR A 175 -12.33 -21.95 -1.26
C THR A 175 -12.60 -20.82 -2.25
N ARG A 176 -13.77 -20.21 -2.14
CA ARG A 176 -14.03 -18.94 -2.82
C ARG A 176 -13.61 -17.80 -1.92
N GLY A 177 -13.17 -16.70 -2.49
CA GLY A 177 -12.81 -15.56 -1.66
C GLY A 177 -12.71 -14.26 -2.42
N ARG A 178 -12.65 -13.18 -1.64
CA ARG A 178 -12.53 -11.81 -2.11
C ARG A 178 -11.47 -11.09 -1.31
N LEU A 179 -10.55 -10.42 -1.99
CA LEU A 179 -9.59 -9.50 -1.37
C LEU A 179 -9.87 -8.07 -1.85
N GLN A 180 -10.14 -7.19 -0.91
CA GLN A 180 -10.14 -5.75 -1.11
C GLN A 180 -8.89 -5.19 -0.44
N HIS A 181 -8.02 -4.54 -1.21
CA HIS A 181 -6.78 -3.98 -0.67
C HIS A 181 -6.63 -2.54 -1.13
N PHE A 182 -6.58 -1.62 -0.18
CA PHE A 182 -6.57 -0.19 -0.42
C PHE A 182 -5.28 0.44 0.09
N ALA A 183 -4.77 1.39 -0.68
CA ALA A 183 -3.75 2.34 -0.25
C ALA A 183 -4.36 3.74 -0.32
N GLN A 184 -4.20 4.50 0.76
CA GLN A 184 -4.66 5.89 0.86
C GLN A 184 -3.49 6.75 1.30
N GLY A 185 -3.29 7.90 0.67
CA GLY A 185 -2.12 8.71 0.96
C GLY A 185 -1.99 9.93 0.08
N VAL A 186 -0.90 10.67 0.34
CA VAL A 186 -0.45 11.78 -0.50
C VAL A 186 0.84 11.34 -1.15
N SER A 187 0.92 11.50 -2.47
CA SER A 187 2.09 11.11 -3.24
C SER A 187 2.43 12.15 -4.30
N VAL A 188 3.71 12.15 -4.67
CA VAL A 188 4.22 12.86 -5.81
C VAL A 188 4.63 11.82 -6.84
N GLN A 189 4.12 11.95 -8.05
CA GLN A 189 4.51 11.07 -9.15
C GLN A 189 5.98 11.32 -9.50
N PHE A 190 6.72 10.24 -9.79
CA PHE A 190 8.14 10.34 -10.15
C PHE A 190 8.46 11.40 -11.22
N PRO A 191 7.70 11.54 -12.33
CA PRO A 191 7.96 12.60 -13.31
C PRO A 191 7.86 14.03 -12.77
N VAL A 192 6.99 14.27 -11.78
CA VAL A 192 6.88 15.58 -11.12
C VAL A 192 8.14 15.86 -10.29
N LEU A 193 8.73 14.84 -9.66
CA LEU A 193 10.02 14.96 -8.99
C LEU A 193 11.15 15.28 -9.99
N VAL A 194 11.17 14.61 -11.13
CA VAL A 194 12.13 14.89 -12.22
C VAL A 194 11.98 16.32 -12.71
N TRP A 195 10.75 16.80 -12.96
CA TRP A 195 10.48 18.18 -13.32
C TRP A 195 10.97 19.17 -12.26
N ALA A 196 10.71 18.90 -10.98
CA ALA A 196 11.19 19.74 -9.89
C ALA A 196 12.73 19.81 -9.85
N GLY A 197 13.41 18.69 -10.10
CA GLY A 197 14.87 18.64 -10.23
C GLY A 197 15.40 19.48 -11.41
N ILE A 198 14.80 19.33 -12.60
CA ILE A 198 15.15 20.12 -13.79
C ILE A 198 14.95 21.61 -13.52
N TRP A 199 13.80 21.99 -12.95
CA TRP A 199 13.49 23.37 -12.64
C TRP A 199 14.50 23.96 -11.64
N LEU A 200 14.81 23.24 -10.56
CA LEU A 200 15.78 23.68 -9.56
C LEU A 200 17.15 23.94 -10.19
N PHE A 201 17.61 23.03 -11.05
CA PHE A 201 18.86 23.18 -11.80
C PHE A 201 18.86 24.45 -12.66
N LEU A 202 17.79 24.73 -13.40
CA LEU A 202 17.68 25.92 -14.25
C LEU A 202 17.73 27.23 -13.45
N VAL A 203 17.06 27.27 -12.28
CA VAL A 203 17.10 28.44 -11.39
C VAL A 203 18.52 28.66 -10.87
N LEU A 204 19.17 27.60 -10.38
CA LEU A 204 20.54 27.66 -9.87
C LEU A 204 21.53 28.13 -10.95
N ALA A 205 21.44 27.57 -12.16
CA ALA A 205 22.26 27.98 -13.30
C ALA A 205 22.09 29.47 -13.61
N THR A 206 20.86 29.98 -13.61
CA THR A 206 20.59 31.41 -13.86
C THR A 206 21.21 32.30 -12.77
N VAL A 207 21.13 31.90 -11.51
CA VAL A 207 21.74 32.65 -10.40
C VAL A 207 23.26 32.68 -10.53
N ILE A 208 23.89 31.54 -10.83
CA ILE A 208 25.34 31.45 -11.04
C ILE A 208 25.79 32.36 -12.19
N ILE A 209 25.11 32.31 -13.34
CA ILE A 209 25.42 33.16 -14.50
C ILE A 209 25.29 34.64 -14.13
N LYS A 210 24.25 35.04 -13.39
CA LYS A 210 24.08 36.43 -12.93
C LYS A 210 25.19 36.86 -11.98
N MET A 211 25.62 36.00 -11.06
CA MET A 211 26.72 36.30 -10.15
C MET A 211 28.06 36.43 -10.90
N ALA A 212 28.35 35.52 -11.82
CA ALA A 212 29.55 35.55 -12.66
C ALA A 212 29.59 36.83 -13.52
N HIS A 213 28.48 37.18 -14.17
CA HIS A 213 28.38 38.43 -14.93
C HIS A 213 28.61 39.64 -14.01
N LYS A 214 27.97 39.71 -12.84
CA LYS A 214 28.18 40.81 -11.91
C LYS A 214 29.65 40.93 -11.47
N ALA A 215 30.33 39.82 -11.18
CA ALA A 215 31.74 39.82 -10.81
C ALA A 215 32.65 40.36 -11.94
N CYS A 216 32.41 39.94 -13.18
CA CYS A 216 33.19 40.39 -14.34
C CYS A 216 33.04 41.88 -14.64
N TYR A 217 31.83 42.44 -14.47
CA TYR A 217 31.55 43.84 -14.83
C TYR A 217 31.70 44.85 -13.69
N GLN A 218 31.75 44.39 -12.42
CA GLN A 218 31.98 45.29 -11.27
C GLN A 218 33.45 45.57 -10.99
N HIS A 219 34.36 44.79 -11.60
CA HIS A 219 35.80 45.07 -11.59
C HIS A 219 36.25 45.33 -13.03
N PRO A 220 35.96 46.52 -13.61
CA PRO A 220 36.57 46.89 -14.87
C PRO A 220 38.11 46.79 -14.70
N PRO A 221 38.84 46.27 -15.70
CA PRO A 221 40.29 46.23 -15.63
C PRO A 221 40.75 47.66 -15.32
N ARG A 222 41.46 47.83 -14.20
CA ARG A 222 42.10 49.11 -13.89
C ARG A 222 43.00 49.38 -15.08
N SER A 223 42.62 50.34 -15.92
CA SER A 223 43.52 50.87 -16.91
C SER A 223 44.66 51.48 -16.11
N GLU A 224 45.79 50.79 -16.07
CA GLU A 224 47.07 51.40 -15.72
C GLU A 224 47.35 52.43 -16.80
N PHE A 225 46.75 53.60 -16.63
CA PHE A 225 47.01 54.77 -17.44
C PHE A 225 48.40 55.23 -17.03
N ASN A 226 49.38 54.99 -17.89
CA ASN A 226 50.76 55.40 -17.70
C ASN A 226 50.93 56.77 -18.40
N PRO A 227 50.92 57.90 -17.68
CA PRO A 227 51.15 59.20 -18.30
C PRO A 227 52.66 59.36 -18.54
N SER A 228 53.06 59.34 -19.81
CA SER A 228 54.37 59.81 -20.27
C SER A 228 54.29 61.27 -20.71
#